data_AF-A0A7V2K7Y2-F1
#
_entry.id   AF-A0A7V2K7Y2-F1
#
_cell.length_a   1.000
_cell.length_b   1.000
_cell.length_c   1.000
_cell.angle_alpha   90.00
_cell.angle_beta   90.00
_cell.angle_gamma   90.00
#
_symmetry.space_group_name_H-M   'P 1'
#
loop_
_entity.id
_entity.type
_entity.pdbx_description
1 polymer ?
#
loop_
_entity_poly.entity_id
_entity_poly.type
_entity_poly.pdbx_seq_one_letter_code
_entity_poly.pdbx_strand_id
1 'polypeptide(L)'
;MKTLGKEKVSGVFLDLGLSSFHLERSGRGFSFQRDEFLDMRFSKETSLTAYDILNRSSLEELVRIFEEFGEERKAQAIAEAIVKERKKGEIHSTAELREIIWKVYGGRRGKKDPATLVFQALRIAVNKELENLKLSLPEAIELLCSGGRICVISYHS
;
A
#
# COMPACT_ATOMS: atom_id res chain seq x y z
N MET A 1 -1.04 -5.90 -18.87
CA MET A 1 -1.85 -7.12 -19.08
C MET A 1 -1.11 -8.06 -20.02
N LYS A 2 -1.08 -9.38 -19.75
CA LYS A 2 -0.66 -10.36 -20.79
C LYS A 2 -1.64 -10.21 -21.97
N THR A 3 -1.12 -10.01 -23.17
CA THR A 3 -1.90 -9.83 -24.39
C THR A 3 -2.70 -11.11 -24.68
N LEU A 4 -3.91 -11.22 -24.11
CA LEU A 4 -4.95 -12.04 -24.72
C LEU A 4 -5.20 -11.44 -26.11
N GLY A 5 -5.42 -12.29 -27.11
CA GLY A 5 -5.64 -11.87 -28.50
C GLY A 5 -6.59 -10.68 -28.57
N LYS A 6 -6.36 -9.77 -29.53
CA LYS A 6 -7.04 -8.47 -29.72
C LYS A 6 -8.55 -8.58 -30.01
N GLU A 7 -9.28 -9.35 -29.23
CA GLU A 7 -10.74 -9.45 -29.29
C GLU A 7 -11.32 -8.49 -28.26
N LYS A 8 -12.28 -7.68 -28.72
CA LYS A 8 -13.03 -6.77 -27.84
C LYS A 8 -13.81 -7.59 -26.81
N VAL A 9 -13.88 -7.12 -25.57
CA VAL A 9 -14.62 -7.77 -24.48
C VAL A 9 -15.92 -7.01 -24.15
N SER A 10 -16.94 -7.73 -23.67
CA SER A 10 -18.21 -7.12 -23.25
C SER A 10 -18.17 -6.52 -21.85
N GLY A 11 -17.16 -6.85 -21.06
CA GLY A 11 -17.00 -6.26 -19.74
C GLY A 11 -15.61 -6.40 -19.17
N VAL A 12 -15.23 -5.43 -18.35
CA VAL A 12 -14.01 -5.44 -17.55
C VAL A 12 -14.41 -5.27 -16.08
N PHE A 13 -13.85 -6.10 -15.21
CA PHE A 13 -14.03 -6.00 -13.77
C PHE A 13 -12.67 -5.76 -13.11
N LEU A 14 -12.58 -4.69 -12.32
CA LEU A 14 -11.39 -4.31 -11.57
C LEU A 14 -11.72 -4.29 -10.08
N ASP A 15 -11.07 -5.16 -9.32
CA ASP A 15 -11.16 -5.20 -7.86
C ASP A 15 -9.87 -4.63 -7.25
N LEU A 16 -9.91 -3.36 -6.87
CA LEU A 16 -8.77 -2.57 -6.41
C LEU A 16 -8.65 -2.65 -4.89
N GLY A 17 -8.24 -3.84 -4.42
CA GLY A 17 -8.10 -4.12 -3.00
C GLY A 17 -7.14 -5.25 -2.68
N LEU A 18 -6.87 -5.39 -1.38
CA LEU A 18 -6.19 -6.56 -0.85
C LEU A 18 -7.14 -7.75 -0.84
N SER A 19 -6.72 -8.87 -1.41
CA SER A 19 -7.40 -10.15 -1.21
C SER A 19 -7.20 -10.65 0.21
N SER A 20 -8.12 -11.48 0.71
CA SER A 20 -7.98 -12.21 1.97
C SER A 20 -6.69 -13.05 2.01
N PHE A 21 -6.27 -13.59 0.86
CA PHE A 21 -4.99 -14.28 0.74
C PHE A 21 -3.81 -13.37 1.11
N HIS A 22 -3.79 -12.12 0.62
CA HIS A 22 -2.74 -11.18 0.97
C HIS A 22 -2.74 -10.84 2.47
N LEU A 23 -3.91 -10.64 3.07
CA LEU A 23 -4.04 -10.26 4.48
C LEU A 23 -3.75 -11.40 5.46
N GLU A 24 -4.10 -12.65 5.13
CA GLU A 24 -4.09 -13.75 6.10
C GLU A 24 -3.06 -14.84 5.83
N ARG A 25 -2.59 -14.98 4.57
CA ARG A 25 -1.82 -16.16 4.13
C ARG A 25 -0.50 -15.83 3.44
N SER A 26 -0.25 -14.57 3.07
CA SER A 26 0.91 -14.23 2.26
C SER A 26 2.23 -14.26 3.03
N GLY A 27 2.22 -13.94 4.33
CA GLY A 27 3.45 -13.80 5.12
C GLY A 27 4.32 -12.60 4.69
N ARG A 28 3.73 -11.60 4.00
CA ARG A 28 4.46 -10.48 3.38
C ARG A 28 4.26 -9.14 4.08
N GLY A 29 3.69 -9.12 5.28
CA GLY A 29 3.54 -7.90 6.07
C GLY A 29 2.50 -6.92 5.54
N PHE A 30 1.49 -7.39 4.81
CA PHE A 30 0.34 -6.55 4.40
C PHE A 30 -0.58 -6.19 5.57
N SER A 31 -0.49 -6.91 6.68
CA SER A 31 -1.29 -6.76 7.88
C SER A 31 -0.39 -6.73 9.09
N PHE A 32 -0.78 -5.95 10.11
CA PHE A 32 -0.14 -5.92 11.43
C PHE A 32 -0.92 -6.76 12.47
N GLN A 33 -1.84 -7.61 12.02
CA GLN A 33 -2.52 -8.58 12.89
C GLN A 33 -1.60 -9.72 13.32
N ARG A 34 -0.59 -10.02 12.50
CA ARG A 34 0.51 -10.95 12.78
C ARG A 34 1.80 -10.20 12.57
N ASP A 35 2.83 -10.57 13.30
CA ASP A 35 4.14 -9.98 13.07
C ASP A 35 4.84 -10.67 11.90
N GLU A 36 5.09 -9.89 10.84
CA GLU A 36 5.68 -10.34 9.60
C GLU A 36 6.75 -9.34 9.14
N PHE A 37 7.64 -9.77 8.25
CA PHE A 37 8.62 -8.87 7.63
C PHE A 37 7.93 -7.83 6.73
N LEU A 38 8.44 -6.60 6.72
CA LEU A 38 7.91 -5.47 5.95
C LEU A 38 8.23 -5.59 4.45
N ASP A 39 7.64 -6.57 3.76
CA ASP A 39 7.77 -6.73 2.31
C ASP A 39 6.75 -5.86 1.54
N MET A 40 5.46 -6.18 1.69
CA MET A 40 4.29 -5.57 1.05
C MET A 40 4.25 -5.61 -0.49
N ARG A 41 5.09 -6.40 -1.18
CA ARG A 41 5.02 -6.53 -2.64
C ARG A 41 3.98 -7.55 -3.09
N PHE A 42 3.18 -7.20 -4.09
CA PHE A 42 2.30 -8.14 -4.80
C PHE A 42 3.11 -9.09 -5.68
N SER A 43 4.02 -8.55 -6.50
CA SER A 43 4.93 -9.34 -7.33
C SER A 43 6.35 -9.40 -6.74
N LYS A 44 7.00 -10.54 -6.88
CA LYS A 44 8.43 -10.70 -6.55
C LYS A 44 9.36 -9.95 -7.51
N GLU A 45 8.84 -9.52 -8.66
CA GLU A 45 9.58 -8.74 -9.65
C GLU A 45 9.75 -7.27 -9.21
N THR A 46 8.92 -6.80 -8.27
CA THR A 46 9.09 -5.47 -7.67
C THR A 46 10.34 -5.49 -6.78
N SER A 47 11.27 -4.57 -7.04
CA SER A 47 12.52 -4.47 -6.26
C SER A 47 12.35 -3.72 -4.95
N LEU A 48 11.42 -2.77 -4.89
CA LEU A 48 11.17 -1.94 -3.72
C LEU A 48 10.27 -2.67 -2.71
N THR A 49 10.69 -2.73 -1.44
CA THR A 49 9.88 -3.25 -0.33
C THR A 49 9.46 -2.13 0.63
N ALA A 50 8.48 -2.39 1.49
CA ALA A 50 8.12 -1.45 2.56
C ALA A 50 9.31 -1.22 3.52
N TYR A 51 10.11 -2.27 3.76
CA TYR A 51 11.37 -2.20 4.47
C TYR A 51 12.33 -1.19 3.84
N ASP A 52 12.50 -1.22 2.53
CA ASP A 52 13.39 -0.29 1.83
C ASP A 52 12.90 1.15 1.95
N ILE A 53 11.59 1.38 1.78
CA ILE A 53 10.99 2.71 1.96
C ILE A 53 11.27 3.23 3.37
N LEU A 54 10.96 2.44 4.40
CA LEU A 54 11.10 2.87 5.79
C LEU A 54 12.56 3.13 6.19
N ASN A 55 13.48 2.28 5.73
CA ASN A 55 14.87 2.35 6.17
C ASN A 55 15.74 3.27 5.31
N ARG A 56 15.37 3.55 4.05
CA ARG A 56 16.23 4.26 3.09
C ARG A 56 15.67 5.59 2.59
N SER A 57 14.35 5.80 2.58
CA SER A 57 13.75 7.04 2.07
C SER A 57 14.11 8.26 2.94
N SER A 58 14.11 9.46 2.36
CA SER A 58 14.29 10.69 3.13
C SER A 58 13.07 10.96 4.03
N LEU A 59 13.19 11.94 4.93
CA LEU A 59 12.06 12.36 5.76
C LEU A 59 10.92 12.87 4.86
N GLU A 60 11.24 13.73 3.91
CA GLU A 60 10.30 14.37 2.98
C GLU A 60 9.57 13.33 2.13
N GLU A 61 10.29 12.30 1.67
CA GLU A 61 9.71 11.18 0.93
C GLU A 61 8.69 10.41 1.78
N LEU A 62 9.03 10.10 3.04
CA LEU A 62 8.12 9.40 3.95
C LEU A 62 6.87 10.23 4.25
N VAL A 63 7.04 11.53 4.48
CA VAL A 63 5.90 12.45 4.70
C VAL A 63 5.00 12.43 3.48
N ARG A 64 5.56 12.61 2.27
CA ARG A 64 4.79 12.58 1.03
C ARG A 64 4.00 11.28 0.89
N ILE A 65 4.64 10.13 1.09
CA ILE A 65 3.98 8.83 1.01
C ILE A 65 2.79 8.75 1.98
N PHE A 66 2.98 9.14 3.24
CA PHE A 66 1.93 9.02 4.26
C PHE A 66 0.80 10.04 4.07
N GLU A 67 1.08 11.24 3.57
CA GLU A 67 0.06 12.25 3.25
C GLU A 67 -0.71 11.88 1.97
N GLU A 68 0.00 11.66 0.86
CA GLU A 68 -0.63 11.49 -0.46
C GLU A 68 -1.34 10.14 -0.60
N PHE A 69 -0.76 9.06 -0.07
CA PHE A 69 -1.32 7.71 -0.24
C PHE A 69 -2.08 7.21 0.98
N GLY A 70 -1.82 7.78 2.16
CA GLY A 70 -2.45 7.38 3.42
C GLY A 70 -3.47 8.38 3.95
N GLU A 71 -3.48 9.63 3.46
CA GLU A 71 -4.26 10.72 4.06
C GLU A 71 -3.99 10.88 5.57
N GLU A 72 -2.76 10.54 6.00
CA GLU A 72 -2.40 10.43 7.42
C GLU A 72 -2.10 11.81 8.02
N ARG A 73 -2.99 12.29 8.89
CA ARG A 73 -2.90 13.64 9.50
C ARG A 73 -1.65 13.89 10.32
N LYS A 74 -1.01 12.84 10.84
CA LYS A 74 0.25 12.91 11.59
C LYS A 74 1.45 12.45 10.76
N ALA A 75 1.38 12.49 9.44
CA ALA A 75 2.43 12.03 8.53
C ALA A 75 3.81 12.57 8.91
N GLN A 76 3.94 13.88 9.13
CA GLN A 76 5.19 14.51 9.59
C GLN A 76 5.74 13.85 10.86
N ALA A 77 4.93 13.75 11.91
CA ALA A 77 5.36 13.20 13.19
C ALA A 77 5.70 11.70 13.11
N ILE A 78 4.97 10.94 12.28
CA ILE A 78 5.24 9.51 12.04
C ILE A 78 6.55 9.33 11.29
N ALA A 79 6.77 10.10 10.22
CA ALA A 79 7.99 10.05 9.44
C ALA A 79 9.22 10.44 10.29
N GLU A 80 9.11 11.48 11.12
CA GLU A 80 10.16 11.85 12.08
C GLU A 80 10.45 10.74 13.09
N ALA A 81 9.41 10.08 13.60
CA ALA A 81 9.56 8.95 14.52
C ALA A 81 10.25 7.76 13.85
N ILE A 82 9.90 7.44 12.60
CA ILE A 82 10.54 6.39 11.80
C ILE A 82 12.01 6.71 11.55
N VAL A 83 12.33 7.93 11.10
CA VAL A 83 13.70 8.37 10.85
C VAL A 83 14.54 8.35 12.14
N LYS A 84 13.92 8.70 13.27
CA LYS A 84 14.57 8.61 14.58
C LYS A 84 14.82 7.17 15.00
N GLU A 85 13.85 6.28 14.81
CA GLU A 85 13.97 4.89 15.26
C GLU A 85 14.96 4.11 14.41
N ARG A 86 14.94 4.28 13.08
CA ARG A 86 15.87 3.59 12.18
C ARG A 86 17.35 3.95 12.39
N LYS A 87 17.64 5.07 13.07
CA LYS A 87 19.00 5.46 13.48
C LYS A 87 19.55 4.56 14.60
N LYS A 88 18.68 3.87 15.35
CA LYS A 88 19.06 2.94 16.43
C LYS A 88 19.23 1.51 15.92
N GLY A 89 18.52 1.17 14.86
CA GLY A 89 18.50 -0.13 14.20
C GLY A 89 17.42 -0.15 13.15
N GLU A 90 17.59 -0.96 12.10
CA GLU A 90 16.62 -1.04 11.00
C GLU A 90 15.25 -1.55 11.51
N ILE A 91 14.17 -1.06 10.87
CA ILE A 91 12.80 -1.46 11.18
C ILE A 91 12.46 -2.65 10.25
N HIS A 92 12.33 -3.83 10.82
CA HIS A 92 12.17 -5.09 10.08
C HIS A 92 10.72 -5.56 10.02
N SER A 93 9.96 -5.35 11.09
CA SER A 93 8.69 -6.04 11.28
C SER A 93 7.48 -5.12 11.37
N THR A 94 6.32 -5.68 11.03
CA THR A 94 5.04 -4.98 11.12
C THR A 94 4.69 -4.54 12.54
N ALA A 95 5.09 -5.31 13.56
CA ALA A 95 4.87 -4.95 14.96
C ALA A 95 5.74 -3.76 15.38
N GLU A 96 7.00 -3.71 14.96
CA GLU A 96 7.90 -2.58 15.23
C GLU A 96 7.34 -1.29 14.63
N LEU A 97 6.94 -1.33 13.36
CA LEU A 97 6.34 -0.17 12.69
C LEU A 97 5.07 0.29 13.40
N ARG A 98 4.17 -0.64 13.75
CA ARG A 98 2.93 -0.33 14.46
C ARG A 98 3.20 0.34 15.80
N GLU A 99 4.18 -0.15 16.55
CA GLU A 99 4.57 0.41 17.85
C GLU A 99 5.11 1.84 17.73
N ILE A 100 5.92 2.13 16.70
CA ILE A 100 6.39 3.50 16.40
C ILE A 100 5.20 4.43 16.16
N ILE A 101 4.26 4.02 15.32
CA ILE A 101 3.05 4.81 15.00
C ILE A 101 2.21 5.02 16.26
N TRP A 102 2.03 3.97 17.08
CA TRP A 102 1.27 4.04 18.33
C TRP A 102 1.84 5.04 19.32
N LYS A 103 3.17 5.12 19.44
CA LYS A 103 3.85 6.11 20.30
C LYS A 103 3.53 7.54 19.85
N VAL A 104 3.46 7.81 18.55
CA VAL A 104 3.07 9.13 18.01
C VAL A 104 1.61 9.50 18.34
N TYR A 105 0.76 8.49 18.49
CA TYR A 105 -0.64 8.65 18.92
C TYR A 105 -0.83 8.61 20.45
N GLY A 106 0.25 8.50 21.22
CA GLY A 106 0.21 8.44 22.68
C GLY A 106 -0.47 7.19 23.22
N GLY A 107 -0.43 6.08 22.46
CA GLY A 107 -1.00 4.78 22.86
C GLY A 107 -2.53 4.72 22.94
N ARG A 108 -3.24 5.77 22.48
CA ARG A 108 -4.71 5.79 22.52
C ARG A 108 -5.29 4.94 21.40
N ARG A 109 -6.11 3.95 21.76
CA ARG A 109 -6.91 3.17 20.81
C ARG A 109 -8.18 3.94 20.43
N GLY A 110 -8.30 4.30 19.16
CA GLY A 110 -9.57 4.70 18.55
C GLY A 110 -10.35 3.49 18.03
N LYS A 111 -11.44 3.73 17.29
CA LYS A 111 -12.19 2.67 16.59
C LYS A 111 -11.36 1.94 15.53
N LYS A 112 -10.42 2.64 14.89
CA LYS A 112 -9.46 2.08 13.93
C LYS A 112 -8.06 2.20 14.50
N ASP A 113 -7.22 1.21 14.21
CA ASP A 113 -5.81 1.26 14.57
C ASP A 113 -5.12 2.36 13.73
N PRO A 114 -4.38 3.31 14.34
CA PRO A 114 -3.70 4.37 13.61
C PRO A 114 -2.69 3.86 12.58
N ALA A 115 -2.18 2.63 12.72
CA ALA A 115 -1.27 2.04 11.73
C ALA A 115 -1.95 1.75 10.38
N THR A 116 -3.28 1.70 10.33
CA THR A 116 -4.04 1.32 9.11
C THR A 116 -3.67 2.19 7.90
N LEU A 117 -3.64 3.51 8.08
CA LEU A 117 -3.39 4.46 6.99
C LEU A 117 -1.93 4.41 6.52
N VAL A 118 -0.98 4.22 7.46
CA VAL A 118 0.44 4.09 7.14
C VAL A 118 0.73 2.80 6.35
N PHE A 119 0.11 1.68 6.76
CA PHE A 119 0.26 0.41 6.04
C PHE A 119 -0.36 0.49 4.64
N GLN A 120 -1.51 1.15 4.51
CA GLN A 120 -2.12 1.43 3.21
C GLN A 120 -1.19 2.27 2.32
N ALA A 121 -0.63 3.36 2.86
CA ALA A 121 0.28 4.24 2.12
C ALA A 121 1.52 3.49 1.62
N LEU A 122 2.15 2.70 2.48
CA LEU A 122 3.31 1.88 2.11
C LEU A 122 2.95 0.87 1.03
N ARG A 123 1.79 0.21 1.12
CA ARG A 123 1.34 -0.75 0.12
C ARG A 123 1.17 -0.09 -1.25
N ILE A 124 0.50 1.06 -1.29
CA ILE A 124 0.29 1.84 -2.51
C ILE A 124 1.64 2.25 -3.12
N ALA A 125 2.56 2.76 -2.30
CA ALA A 125 3.90 3.18 -2.73
C ALA A 125 4.74 2.02 -3.28
N VAL A 126 4.76 0.87 -2.58
CA VAL A 126 5.50 -0.33 -3.00
C VAL A 126 5.00 -0.84 -4.34
N ASN A 127 3.69 -0.89 -4.52
CA ASN A 127 3.07 -1.54 -5.68
C ASN A 127 2.70 -0.56 -6.80
N LYS A 128 3.00 0.73 -6.65
CA LYS A 128 2.63 1.79 -7.61
C LYS A 128 1.17 1.69 -8.05
N GLU A 129 0.28 1.46 -7.07
CA GLU A 129 -1.11 1.07 -7.33
C GLU A 129 -1.84 2.15 -8.15
N LEU A 130 -1.60 3.43 -7.84
CA LEU A 130 -2.23 4.55 -8.52
C LEU A 130 -1.70 4.76 -9.94
N GLU A 131 -0.39 4.61 -10.16
CA GLU A 131 0.22 4.69 -11.49
C GLU A 131 -0.27 3.54 -12.37
N ASN A 132 -0.28 2.33 -11.84
CA ASN A 132 -0.78 1.15 -12.55
C ASN A 132 -2.26 1.30 -12.90
N LEU A 133 -3.08 1.89 -12.03
CA LEU A 133 -4.47 2.19 -12.33
C LEU A 133 -4.61 3.25 -13.43
N LYS A 134 -3.84 4.33 -13.37
CA LYS A 134 -3.83 5.40 -14.39
C LYS A 134 -3.47 4.87 -15.78
N LEU A 135 -2.57 3.89 -15.86
CA LEU A 135 -2.16 3.26 -17.12
C LEU A 135 -3.17 2.21 -17.60
N SER A 136 -3.67 1.36 -16.71
CA SER A 136 -4.51 0.22 -17.08
C SER A 136 -5.97 0.58 -17.36
N LEU A 137 -6.50 1.64 -16.75
CA LEU A 137 -7.90 2.01 -16.94
C LEU A 137 -8.22 2.48 -18.39
N PRO A 138 -7.39 3.32 -19.04
CA PRO A 138 -7.54 3.64 -20.46
C PRO A 138 -7.46 2.39 -21.35
N GLU A 139 -6.47 1.52 -21.12
CA GLU A 139 -6.33 0.27 -21.87
C GLU A 139 -7.56 -0.63 -21.73
N ALA A 140 -8.12 -0.73 -20.51
CA ALA A 140 -9.34 -1.47 -20.25
C ALA A 140 -10.55 -0.92 -21.03
N ILE A 141 -10.67 0.41 -21.14
CA ILE A 141 -11.72 1.05 -21.94
C ILE A 141 -11.53 0.74 -23.43
N GLU A 142 -10.30 0.78 -23.94
CA GLU A 142 -10.00 0.43 -25.33
C GLU A 142 -10.31 -1.03 -25.67
N LEU A 143 -10.32 -1.93 -24.69
CA LEU A 143 -10.70 -3.32 -24.90
C LEU A 143 -12.21 -3.55 -24.96
N LEU A 144 -13.04 -2.60 -24.54
CA LEU A 144 -14.50 -2.78 -24.54
C LEU A 144 -15.11 -2.72 -25.95
N CYS A 145 -16.07 -3.59 -26.21
CA CYS A 145 -16.99 -3.47 -27.33
C CYS A 145 -18.01 -2.33 -27.09
N SER A 146 -18.70 -1.89 -28.15
CA SER A 146 -19.81 -0.95 -27.99
C SER A 146 -20.86 -1.53 -27.03
N GLY A 147 -21.33 -0.72 -26.08
CA GLY A 147 -22.25 -1.15 -25.02
C GLY A 147 -21.63 -2.02 -23.92
N GLY A 148 -20.32 -2.31 -23.99
CA GLY A 148 -19.59 -3.00 -22.93
C GLY A 148 -19.52 -2.17 -21.65
N ARG A 149 -19.35 -2.85 -20.50
CA ARG A 149 -19.36 -2.19 -19.18
C ARG A 149 -18.06 -2.41 -18.42
N ILE A 150 -17.58 -1.38 -17.75
CA ILE A 150 -16.54 -1.49 -16.74
C ILE A 150 -17.15 -1.36 -15.35
N CYS A 151 -16.74 -2.24 -14.44
CA CYS A 151 -17.10 -2.16 -13.03
C CYS A 151 -15.81 -2.14 -12.21
N VAL A 152 -15.68 -1.14 -11.35
CA VAL A 152 -14.53 -0.94 -10.49
C VAL A 152 -15.00 -0.95 -9.05
N ILE A 153 -14.42 -1.82 -8.23
CA ILE A 153 -14.57 -1.81 -6.78
C ILE A 153 -13.28 -1.25 -6.19
N SER A 154 -13.37 -0.21 -5.36
CA SER A 154 -12.26 0.33 -4.59
C SER A 154 -12.61 0.29 -3.10
N TYR A 155 -11.63 -0.04 -2.27
CA TYR A 155 -11.76 -0.04 -0.81
C TYR A 155 -11.09 1.18 -0.15
N HIS A 156 -10.61 2.11 -0.98
CA HIS A 156 -9.84 3.28 -0.59
C HIS A 156 -10.44 4.51 -1.30
N SER A 157 -10.52 5.62 -0.58
CA SER A 157 -11.10 6.90 -1.05
C SER A 157 -10.16 7.64 -1.99
#